data_AF-A0A8H5XNM8-F1
#
_entry.id   AF-A0A8H5XNM8-F1
#
_cell.length_a   1.000
_cell.length_b   1.000
_cell.length_c   1.000
_cell.angle_alpha   90.00
_cell.angle_beta   90.00
_cell.angle_gamma   90.00
#
_symmetry.space_group_name_H-M   'P 1'
#
loop_
_entity.id
_entity.type
_entity.pdbx_description
1 polymer ?
#
loop_
_entity_poly.entity_id
_entity_poly.type
_entity_poly.pdbx_seq_one_letter_code
_entity_poly.pdbx_strand_id
1 'polypeptide(L)'
;MRNRLKSPDLDTIGWIAALPMERAAVTALLHDRHDAPEGFKQHQSDANSYTWGRIGEHNIVIASLSAGLYGVPSAAHTASALIHSLPHIRIGLLVGIGGAIVRPDLGRDIRLGDVVVSQPDGATGGVVQYDFGKAKVNGVWERKGSLDKPPPVLLNALAGLQAEHEIAPSKIPDLLEAMLKANPRMKLPETDYTYQGFKNDRLFESYHVHVGGSNCDKCDPFWEIERHKRDSTDPKIHYGTIASGNKLIKDAATRDSLLEVIGQPCLCVEMEAAGLMDRFPCLVIRGICDYADSHKNDRWQRYASATAAAFAVELLEFVPSRQLEATKKIIEVMQSLEEKVNTIHASIQDVNHNIALRHLPIAEGASFDSRDEEHNPTCLQNTQVELLKNICYWIDDPDSKTMFWLNGMAGTGKSTIARTVAQLRSDYGDLGASFFFKKEESRIEAALLVDDDPAIVGKTLREQFDKLIREPLSKTVETAAAPTSLVIVIDALDECERDADIMLLINVLSQTKLPRPRVRFFLTSRPELPIRLGFGEVKGAYQDLILHEMSAQIVEHDISAFLANEFRRPQIDVTKGQTGEKRPDQYL
;
A
#
# COMPACT_ATOMS: atom_id res chain seq x y z
N MET A 1 -27.43 -36.62 16.46
CA MET A 1 -27.09 -35.52 15.55
C MET A 1 -26.23 -34.54 16.33
N ARG A 2 -25.09 -34.09 15.79
CA ARG A 2 -24.37 -32.98 16.40
C ARG A 2 -25.21 -31.71 16.20
N ASN A 3 -25.17 -30.80 17.17
CA ASN A 3 -25.82 -29.50 17.02
C ASN A 3 -25.18 -28.77 15.83
N ARG A 4 -25.92 -27.86 15.21
CA ARG A 4 -25.45 -27.01 14.12
C ARG A 4 -25.73 -25.55 14.49
N LEU A 5 -24.78 -24.67 14.25
CA LEU A 5 -24.99 -23.23 14.43
C LEU A 5 -25.89 -22.68 13.31
N LYS A 6 -26.73 -21.71 13.64
CA LYS A 6 -27.69 -21.10 12.70
C LYS A 6 -27.03 -20.19 11.65
N SER A 7 -25.80 -19.74 11.90
CA SER A 7 -25.05 -18.88 10.99
C SER A 7 -23.55 -19.15 11.15
N PRO A 8 -22.77 -19.13 10.05
CA PRO A 8 -21.33 -19.19 10.13
C PRO A 8 -20.74 -17.96 10.82
N ASP A 9 -21.43 -16.81 10.84
CA ASP A 9 -20.93 -15.56 11.45
C ASP A 9 -20.66 -15.64 12.96
N LEU A 10 -21.09 -16.73 13.59
CA LEU A 10 -20.88 -17.01 15.01
C LEU A 10 -19.48 -17.61 15.29
N ASP A 11 -18.79 -18.15 14.29
CA ASP A 11 -17.44 -18.73 14.40
C ASP A 11 -16.36 -17.65 14.26
N THR A 12 -16.15 -16.84 15.30
CA THR A 12 -15.32 -15.62 15.19
C THR A 12 -13.82 -15.83 15.44
N ILE A 13 -13.41 -17.02 15.87
CA ILE A 13 -12.02 -17.36 16.19
C ILE A 13 -11.52 -18.49 15.28
N GLY A 14 -10.43 -18.25 14.56
CA GLY A 14 -9.74 -19.27 13.78
C GLY A 14 -8.60 -19.90 14.57
N TRP A 15 -8.52 -21.21 14.61
CA TRP A 15 -7.44 -21.95 15.27
C TRP A 15 -6.65 -22.75 14.24
N ILE A 16 -5.35 -22.51 14.12
CA ILE A 16 -4.46 -23.26 13.23
C ILE A 16 -3.62 -24.22 14.05
N ALA A 17 -3.73 -25.51 13.73
CA ALA A 17 -2.93 -26.60 14.28
C ALA A 17 -2.22 -27.30 13.13
N ALA A 18 -0.88 -27.26 13.08
CA ALA A 18 -0.11 -27.70 11.93
C ALA A 18 -0.11 -29.22 11.77
N LEU A 19 -0.01 -29.96 12.88
CA LEU A 19 0.12 -31.41 12.89
C LEU A 19 -1.18 -32.11 13.32
N PRO A 20 -1.42 -33.36 12.87
CA PRO A 20 -2.60 -34.13 13.29
C PRO A 20 -2.72 -34.29 14.81
N MET A 21 -1.60 -34.40 15.53
CA MET A 21 -1.60 -34.52 16.99
C MET A 21 -1.96 -33.21 17.70
N GLU A 22 -1.58 -32.07 17.11
CA GLU A 22 -1.96 -30.75 17.60
C GLU A 22 -3.47 -30.53 17.41
N ARG A 23 -4.00 -30.90 16.23
CA ARG A 23 -5.45 -30.86 15.98
C ARG A 23 -6.20 -31.80 16.90
N ALA A 24 -5.67 -33.00 17.16
CA ALA A 24 -6.29 -33.95 18.08
C ALA A 24 -6.37 -33.39 19.51
N ALA A 25 -5.30 -32.74 20.00
CA ALA A 25 -5.27 -32.12 21.31
C ALA A 25 -6.36 -31.04 21.47
N VAL A 26 -6.42 -30.04 20.59
CA VAL A 26 -7.47 -29.00 20.67
C VAL A 26 -8.86 -29.60 20.50
N THR A 27 -9.03 -30.55 19.58
CA THR A 27 -10.34 -31.18 19.32
C THR A 27 -10.84 -31.96 20.55
N ALA A 28 -9.94 -32.52 21.36
CA ALA A 28 -10.25 -33.24 22.59
C ALA A 28 -10.60 -32.31 23.77
N LEU A 29 -10.19 -31.05 23.72
CA LEU A 29 -10.44 -30.02 24.73
C LEU A 29 -11.67 -29.15 24.45
N LEU A 30 -12.29 -29.28 23.28
CA LEU A 30 -13.55 -28.60 22.96
C LEU A 30 -14.64 -28.95 23.98
N HIS A 31 -15.34 -27.93 24.50
CA HIS A 31 -16.52 -28.13 25.36
C HIS A 31 -17.67 -28.76 24.57
N ASP A 32 -17.86 -28.33 23.32
CA ASP A 32 -18.82 -28.91 22.39
C ASP A 32 -18.23 -29.04 20.98
N ARG A 33 -18.64 -30.10 20.27
CA ARG A 33 -18.39 -30.25 18.83
C ARG A 33 -19.69 -30.12 18.06
N HIS A 34 -19.69 -29.32 17.01
CA HIS A 34 -20.82 -29.16 16.11
C HIS A 34 -20.44 -29.47 14.66
N ASP A 35 -21.47 -29.64 13.82
CA ASP A 35 -21.27 -29.72 12.38
C ASP A 35 -21.04 -28.32 11.79
N ALA A 36 -20.64 -28.28 10.52
CA ALA A 36 -20.52 -27.04 9.77
C ALA A 36 -21.83 -26.21 9.88
N PRO A 37 -21.77 -24.90 10.16
CA PRO A 37 -22.92 -24.04 10.33
C PRO A 37 -23.89 -24.06 9.13
N GLU A 38 -25.16 -23.74 9.38
CA GLU A 38 -26.14 -23.57 8.31
C GLU A 38 -25.72 -22.45 7.35
N GLY A 39 -25.76 -22.72 6.05
CA GLY A 39 -25.38 -21.74 5.04
C GLY A 39 -23.87 -21.59 4.81
N PHE A 40 -23.01 -22.32 5.54
CA PHE A 40 -21.58 -22.37 5.23
C PHE A 40 -21.34 -22.86 3.80
N LYS A 41 -20.58 -22.08 3.04
CA LYS A 41 -20.15 -22.42 1.68
C LYS A 41 -18.64 -22.22 1.60
N GLN A 42 -17.93 -23.34 1.57
CA GLN A 42 -16.48 -23.33 1.40
C GLN A 42 -16.12 -22.74 0.03
N HIS A 43 -15.14 -21.84 0.00
CA HIS A 43 -14.66 -21.22 -1.22
C HIS A 43 -14.00 -22.29 -2.13
N GLN A 44 -14.13 -22.16 -3.45
CA GLN A 44 -13.65 -23.18 -4.38
C GLN A 44 -12.12 -23.38 -4.35
N SER A 45 -11.38 -22.33 -3.98
CA SER A 45 -9.93 -22.37 -3.82
C SER A 45 -9.48 -22.85 -2.43
N ASP A 46 -10.43 -23.06 -1.51
CA ASP A 46 -10.13 -23.49 -0.16
C ASP A 46 -10.18 -25.01 -0.07
N ALA A 47 -9.01 -25.63 0.06
CA ALA A 47 -8.84 -27.06 0.21
C ALA A 47 -8.73 -27.51 1.68
N ASN A 48 -8.95 -26.61 2.64
CA ASN A 48 -8.83 -26.94 4.05
C ASN A 48 -9.90 -27.94 4.51
N SER A 49 -9.54 -28.70 5.53
CA SER A 49 -10.48 -29.48 6.32
C SER A 49 -10.65 -28.86 7.70
N TYR A 50 -11.88 -28.57 8.08
CA TYR A 50 -12.19 -27.90 9.34
C TYR A 50 -12.73 -28.85 10.41
N THR A 51 -12.55 -28.48 11.67
CA THR A 51 -13.32 -28.97 12.82
C THR A 51 -13.99 -27.78 13.48
N TRP A 52 -15.26 -27.90 13.83
CA TRP A 52 -16.03 -26.83 14.45
C TRP A 52 -16.38 -27.20 15.89
N GLY A 53 -16.31 -26.22 16.77
CA GLY A 53 -16.61 -26.44 18.18
C GLY A 53 -16.70 -25.16 18.99
N ARG A 54 -16.82 -25.35 20.30
CA ARG A 54 -16.98 -24.29 21.28
C ARG A 54 -16.00 -24.44 22.43
N ILE A 55 -15.42 -23.32 22.87
CA ILE A 55 -14.70 -23.18 24.14
C ILE A 55 -15.32 -21.99 24.88
N GLY A 56 -15.83 -22.23 26.09
CA GLY A 56 -16.58 -21.24 26.86
C GLY A 56 -17.74 -20.65 26.06
N GLU A 57 -17.71 -19.33 25.86
CA GLU A 57 -18.70 -18.58 25.08
C GLU A 57 -18.31 -18.44 23.59
N HIS A 58 -17.13 -18.90 23.20
CA HIS A 58 -16.57 -18.65 21.87
C HIS A 58 -16.75 -19.87 20.96
N ASN A 59 -17.29 -19.65 19.76
CA ASN A 59 -17.25 -20.66 18.70
C ASN A 59 -15.96 -20.52 17.90
N ILE A 60 -15.37 -21.66 17.59
CA ILE A 60 -14.04 -21.78 17.00
C ILE A 60 -14.08 -22.74 15.82
N VAL A 61 -13.33 -22.37 14.81
CA VAL A 61 -13.07 -23.19 13.64
C VAL A 61 -11.59 -23.55 13.60
N ILE A 62 -11.30 -24.85 13.61
CA ILE A 62 -9.94 -25.39 13.62
C ILE A 62 -9.59 -25.84 12.21
N ALA A 63 -8.48 -25.35 11.67
CA ALA A 63 -7.87 -25.81 10.43
C ALA A 63 -6.51 -26.43 10.68
N SER A 64 -6.10 -27.31 9.76
CA SER A 64 -4.76 -27.87 9.75
C SER A 64 -4.12 -27.74 8.39
N LEU A 65 -2.79 -27.70 8.40
CA LEU A 65 -2.00 -27.83 7.20
C LEU A 65 -2.26 -29.20 6.57
N SER A 66 -2.15 -29.28 5.24
CA SER A 66 -2.28 -30.53 4.51
C SER A 66 -1.27 -31.56 5.00
N ALA A 67 -1.69 -32.83 5.08
CA ALA A 67 -0.84 -33.90 5.58
C ALA A 67 0.51 -33.97 4.84
N GLY A 68 1.60 -33.94 5.61
CA GLY A 68 2.97 -33.97 5.07
C GLY A 68 3.53 -32.61 4.65
N LEU A 69 2.73 -31.55 4.66
CA LEU A 69 3.18 -30.17 4.45
C LEU A 69 3.29 -29.44 5.79
N TYR A 70 4.36 -28.67 5.94
CA TYR A 70 4.65 -27.84 7.12
C TYR A 70 5.37 -26.57 6.67
N GLY A 71 5.69 -25.69 7.61
CA GLY A 71 6.43 -24.47 7.32
C GLY A 71 5.56 -23.26 6.98
N VAL A 72 6.21 -22.11 6.89
CA VAL A 72 5.66 -20.78 6.65
C VAL A 72 4.71 -20.73 5.44
N PRO A 73 5.06 -21.27 4.24
CA PRO A 73 4.17 -21.18 3.07
C PRO A 73 2.86 -21.96 3.25
N SER A 74 2.95 -23.15 3.84
CA SER A 74 1.80 -24.02 4.09
C SER A 74 0.82 -23.38 5.08
N ALA A 75 1.37 -22.76 6.12
CA ALA A 75 0.57 -22.09 7.13
C ALA A 75 -0.09 -20.80 6.60
N ALA A 76 0.63 -20.00 5.81
CA ALA A 76 0.09 -18.84 5.12
C ALA A 76 -1.05 -19.20 4.16
N HIS A 77 -0.90 -20.29 3.39
CA HIS A 77 -1.94 -20.79 2.50
C HIS A 77 -3.19 -21.25 3.27
N THR A 78 -3.00 -22.03 4.34
CA THR A 78 -4.09 -22.50 5.21
C THR A 78 -4.89 -21.34 5.77
N ALA A 79 -4.20 -20.33 6.33
CA ALA A 79 -4.80 -19.14 6.91
C ALA A 79 -5.56 -18.31 5.86
N SER A 80 -4.95 -18.06 4.70
CA SER A 80 -5.57 -17.31 3.60
C SER A 80 -6.87 -17.98 3.14
N ALA A 81 -6.83 -19.29 2.89
CA ALA A 81 -8.01 -20.05 2.47
C ALA A 81 -9.11 -20.06 3.55
N LEU A 82 -8.75 -20.14 4.84
CA LEU A 82 -9.67 -19.99 5.97
C LEU A 82 -10.36 -18.64 5.97
N ILE A 83 -9.63 -17.53 5.84
CA ILE A 83 -10.20 -16.18 5.81
C ILE A 83 -11.19 -16.02 4.66
N HIS A 84 -10.89 -16.60 3.48
CA HIS A 84 -11.77 -16.53 2.33
C HIS A 84 -13.09 -17.30 2.51
N SER A 85 -13.06 -18.47 3.11
CA SER A 85 -14.28 -19.26 3.39
C SER A 85 -15.06 -18.76 4.61
N LEU A 86 -14.38 -18.10 5.56
CA LEU A 86 -14.92 -17.66 6.84
C LEU A 86 -14.56 -16.18 7.08
N PRO A 87 -15.16 -15.24 6.33
CA PRO A 87 -14.79 -13.83 6.36
C PRO A 87 -15.14 -13.12 7.68
N HIS A 88 -15.88 -13.76 8.57
CA HIS A 88 -16.28 -13.25 9.88
C HIS A 88 -15.27 -13.53 11.00
N ILE A 89 -14.18 -14.26 10.71
CA ILE A 89 -13.09 -14.48 11.67
C ILE A 89 -12.46 -13.13 12.04
N ARG A 90 -12.23 -12.92 13.34
CA ARG A 90 -11.74 -11.67 13.93
C ARG A 90 -10.34 -11.81 14.51
N ILE A 91 -10.06 -12.96 15.11
CA ILE A 91 -8.74 -13.28 15.68
C ILE A 91 -8.34 -14.71 15.35
N GLY A 92 -7.04 -14.96 15.40
CA GLY A 92 -6.44 -16.26 15.22
C GLY A 92 -5.75 -16.78 16.48
N LEU A 93 -5.58 -18.09 16.56
CA LEU A 93 -4.63 -18.76 17.44
C LEU A 93 -3.78 -19.70 16.59
N LEU A 94 -2.46 -19.63 16.75
CA LEU A 94 -1.53 -20.61 16.21
C LEU A 94 -0.99 -21.44 17.38
N VAL A 95 -1.50 -22.66 17.51
CA VAL A 95 -1.20 -23.51 18.67
C VAL A 95 -0.61 -24.82 18.21
N GLY A 96 0.56 -25.14 18.73
CA GLY A 96 1.28 -26.34 18.36
C GLY A 96 2.50 -26.57 19.23
N ILE A 97 3.50 -27.26 18.69
CA ILE A 97 4.74 -27.58 19.39
C ILE A 97 5.91 -26.70 18.91
N GLY A 98 6.94 -26.57 19.74
CA GLY A 98 8.19 -25.88 19.41
C GLY A 98 9.39 -26.44 20.18
N GLY A 99 10.59 -26.13 19.70
CA GLY A 99 11.85 -26.50 20.34
C GLY A 99 12.37 -25.37 21.22
N ALA A 100 12.66 -25.62 22.50
CA ALA A 100 13.07 -24.57 23.43
C ALA A 100 14.52 -24.11 23.20
N ILE A 101 14.75 -22.81 23.35
CA ILE A 101 16.07 -22.20 23.44
C ILE A 101 16.38 -22.01 24.92
N VAL A 102 17.05 -23.00 25.51
CA VAL A 102 17.24 -23.08 26.96
C VAL A 102 18.51 -22.35 27.36
N ARG A 103 18.41 -21.50 28.39
CA ARG A 103 19.54 -20.74 28.97
C ARG A 103 19.45 -20.77 30.50
N PRO A 104 19.76 -21.92 31.13
CA PRO A 104 19.68 -22.06 32.59
C PRO A 104 20.62 -21.08 33.29
N ASP A 105 21.76 -20.77 32.66
CA ASP A 105 22.74 -19.76 33.04
C ASP A 105 22.13 -18.35 33.22
N LEU A 106 21.06 -18.05 32.48
CA LEU A 106 20.33 -16.78 32.54
C LEU A 106 19.01 -16.89 33.30
N GLY A 107 18.83 -17.94 34.11
CA GLY A 107 17.61 -18.19 34.88
C GLY A 107 16.42 -18.68 34.03
N ARG A 108 16.66 -19.13 32.78
CA ARG A 108 15.62 -19.60 31.87
C ARG A 108 15.60 -21.12 31.79
N ASP A 109 15.02 -21.72 32.81
CA ASP A 109 14.82 -23.17 32.91
C ASP A 109 13.48 -23.58 32.25
N ILE A 110 13.48 -23.59 30.91
CA ILE A 110 12.36 -24.10 30.09
C ILE A 110 12.48 -25.63 29.99
N ARG A 111 11.39 -26.34 30.26
CA ARG A 111 11.36 -27.82 30.30
C ARG A 111 10.41 -28.42 29.27
N LEU A 112 10.64 -29.69 28.93
CA LEU A 112 9.75 -30.41 28.04
C LEU A 112 8.34 -30.52 28.67
N GLY A 113 7.32 -30.18 27.89
CA GLY A 113 5.93 -30.05 28.35
C GLY A 113 5.54 -28.64 28.82
N ASP A 114 6.48 -27.73 29.08
CA ASP A 114 6.17 -26.32 29.35
C ASP A 114 5.49 -25.65 28.13
N VAL A 115 4.88 -24.48 28.37
CA VAL A 115 4.24 -23.67 27.34
C VAL A 115 5.02 -22.37 27.15
N VAL A 116 5.31 -22.01 25.90
CA VAL A 116 5.83 -20.71 25.52
C VAL A 116 4.75 -19.95 24.76
N VAL A 117 4.53 -18.69 25.15
CA VAL A 117 3.50 -17.81 24.56
C VAL A 117 4.16 -16.57 23.99
N SER A 118 3.86 -16.25 22.74
CA SER A 118 4.40 -15.05 22.09
C SER A 118 3.92 -13.79 22.80
N GLN A 119 4.84 -12.98 23.30
CA GLN A 119 4.51 -11.70 23.94
C GLN A 119 5.40 -10.57 23.42
N PRO A 120 4.81 -9.43 22.98
CA PRO A 120 5.58 -8.24 22.62
C PRO A 120 6.39 -7.70 23.81
N ASP A 121 7.62 -7.27 23.55
CA ASP A 121 8.57 -6.75 24.55
C ASP A 121 9.03 -5.30 24.25
N GLY A 122 8.35 -4.64 23.29
CA GLY A 122 8.68 -3.31 22.83
C GLY A 122 9.74 -3.29 21.71
N ALA A 123 10.56 -4.32 21.59
CA ALA A 123 11.48 -4.51 20.46
C ALA A 123 10.84 -5.35 19.34
N THR A 124 9.96 -6.29 19.70
CA THR A 124 9.28 -7.19 18.77
C THR A 124 7.78 -7.26 19.02
N GLY A 125 7.05 -7.78 18.02
CA GLY A 125 5.66 -8.18 18.17
C GLY A 125 5.46 -9.50 18.93
N GLY A 126 6.50 -10.09 19.52
CA GLY A 126 6.48 -11.40 20.18
C GLY A 126 6.85 -12.57 19.26
N VAL A 127 7.01 -12.33 17.96
CA VAL A 127 7.54 -13.31 16.99
C VAL A 127 8.57 -12.63 16.10
N VAL A 128 9.65 -13.35 15.77
CA VAL A 128 10.70 -12.89 14.87
C VAL A 128 10.97 -13.94 13.80
N GLN A 129 10.93 -13.54 12.54
CA GLN A 129 11.43 -14.39 11.47
C GLN A 129 12.96 -14.35 11.42
N TYR A 130 13.62 -15.46 11.76
CA TYR A 130 15.09 -15.50 11.86
C TYR A 130 15.78 -15.73 10.52
N ASP A 131 15.10 -16.36 9.56
CA ASP A 131 15.66 -16.74 8.26
C ASP A 131 15.35 -15.75 7.13
N PHE A 132 14.73 -14.61 7.44
CA PHE A 132 14.49 -13.52 6.49
C PHE A 132 15.53 -12.42 6.67
N GLY A 133 16.36 -12.23 5.65
CA GLY A 133 17.52 -11.34 5.74
C GLY A 133 18.33 -11.27 4.46
N LYS A 134 19.40 -10.49 4.51
CA LYS A 134 20.38 -10.35 3.43
C LYS A 134 21.68 -11.01 3.84
N ALA A 135 22.19 -11.90 2.99
CA ALA A 135 23.58 -12.34 3.08
C ALA A 135 24.50 -11.18 2.64
N LYS A 136 25.46 -10.82 3.49
CA LYS A 136 26.54 -9.87 3.20
C LYS A 136 27.85 -10.60 2.91
N VAL A 137 28.85 -9.84 2.47
CA VAL A 137 30.23 -10.33 2.27
C VAL A 137 30.73 -11.00 3.56
N ASN A 138 31.58 -12.02 3.41
CA ASN A 138 32.14 -12.83 4.51
C ASN A 138 31.12 -13.62 5.33
N GLY A 139 29.94 -13.93 4.78
CA GLY A 139 28.95 -14.78 5.43
C GLY A 139 28.16 -14.11 6.56
N VAL A 140 28.29 -12.79 6.73
CA VAL A 140 27.52 -12.02 7.70
C VAL A 140 26.06 -12.00 7.27
N TRP A 141 25.16 -12.47 8.14
CA TRP A 141 23.71 -12.43 7.90
C TRP A 141 23.09 -11.20 8.56
N GLU A 142 22.37 -10.39 7.80
CA GLU A 142 21.61 -9.27 8.31
C GLU A 142 20.11 -9.60 8.29
N ARG A 143 19.53 -9.87 9.45
CA ARG A 143 18.08 -10.07 9.59
C ARG A 143 17.31 -8.83 9.12
N LYS A 144 16.20 -9.04 8.41
CA LYS A 144 15.29 -8.00 7.95
C LYS A 144 13.86 -8.30 8.40
N GLY A 145 12.99 -7.32 8.22
CA GLY A 145 11.58 -7.43 8.52
C GLY A 145 11.24 -7.31 10.01
N SER A 146 9.99 -7.00 10.23
CA SER A 146 9.32 -6.99 11.53
C SER A 146 7.97 -7.63 11.30
N LEU A 147 7.58 -8.54 12.20
CA LEU A 147 6.25 -9.14 12.17
C LEU A 147 5.33 -8.35 13.10
N ASP A 148 4.05 -8.29 12.73
CA ASP A 148 3.03 -7.67 13.55
C ASP A 148 2.86 -8.37 14.92
N LYS A 149 2.23 -7.65 15.85
CA LYS A 149 1.90 -8.13 17.19
C LYS A 149 0.49 -8.74 17.25
N PRO A 150 0.21 -9.64 18.21
CA PRO A 150 -1.13 -10.16 18.43
C PRO A 150 -2.18 -9.04 18.65
N PRO A 151 -3.45 -9.28 18.27
CA PRO A 151 -4.56 -8.37 18.53
C PRO A 151 -4.64 -7.90 19.99
N PRO A 152 -5.01 -6.63 20.24
CA PRO A 152 -5.15 -6.11 21.60
C PRO A 152 -6.10 -6.93 22.49
N VAL A 153 -7.17 -7.49 21.92
CA VAL A 153 -8.10 -8.35 22.68
C VAL A 153 -7.42 -9.60 23.26
N LEU A 154 -6.47 -10.20 22.52
CA LEU A 154 -5.68 -11.33 22.99
C LEU A 154 -4.62 -10.90 24.00
N LEU A 155 -3.96 -9.75 23.79
CA LEU A 155 -2.97 -9.23 24.73
C LEU A 155 -3.58 -8.80 26.06
N ASN A 156 -4.78 -8.23 26.05
CA ASN A 156 -5.52 -7.88 27.26
C ASN A 156 -5.97 -9.13 28.02
N ALA A 157 -6.45 -10.15 27.31
CA ALA A 157 -6.79 -11.44 27.92
C ALA A 157 -5.54 -12.11 28.52
N LEU A 158 -4.40 -12.05 27.83
CA LEU A 158 -3.12 -12.57 28.31
C LEU A 158 -2.68 -11.87 29.60
N ALA A 159 -2.76 -10.53 29.66
CA ALA A 159 -2.44 -9.77 30.86
C ALA A 159 -3.37 -10.11 32.04
N GLY A 160 -4.67 -10.31 31.77
CA GLY A 160 -5.63 -10.76 32.79
C GLY A 160 -5.30 -12.16 33.31
N LEU A 161 -4.96 -13.09 32.41
CA LEU A 161 -4.57 -14.46 32.78
C LEU A 161 -3.26 -14.48 33.59
N GLN A 162 -2.28 -13.66 33.22
CA GLN A 162 -1.04 -13.50 33.99
C GLN A 162 -1.32 -13.02 35.41
N ALA A 163 -2.22 -12.05 35.58
CA ALA A 163 -2.63 -11.58 36.90
C ALA A 163 -3.35 -12.67 37.72
N GLU A 164 -4.18 -13.50 37.08
CA GLU A 164 -4.81 -14.64 37.76
C GLU A 164 -3.77 -15.67 38.20
N HIS A 165 -2.73 -15.93 37.38
CA HIS A 165 -1.66 -16.88 37.71
C HIS A 165 -0.77 -16.45 38.88
N GLU A 166 -0.80 -15.17 39.27
CA GLU A 166 -0.20 -14.69 40.53
C GLU A 166 -1.05 -15.01 41.76
N ILE A 167 -2.35 -15.25 41.58
CA ILE A 167 -3.33 -15.49 42.65
C ILE A 167 -3.60 -17.00 42.82
N ALA A 168 -3.71 -17.72 41.71
CA ALA A 168 -4.13 -19.11 41.64
C ALA A 168 -3.28 -19.90 40.63
N PRO A 169 -3.11 -21.22 40.81
CA PRO A 169 -2.41 -22.04 39.83
C PRO A 169 -3.16 -22.08 38.49
N SER A 170 -2.42 -22.31 37.40
CA SER A 170 -3.00 -22.51 36.06
C SER A 170 -3.95 -23.71 36.03
N LYS A 171 -4.99 -23.60 35.21
CA LYS A 171 -5.97 -24.67 34.95
C LYS A 171 -5.47 -25.75 33.98
N ILE A 172 -4.26 -25.63 33.43
CA ILE A 172 -3.72 -26.62 32.49
C ILE A 172 -3.80 -28.06 33.05
N PRO A 173 -3.37 -28.37 34.29
CA PRO A 173 -3.44 -29.73 34.82
C PRO A 173 -4.88 -30.27 34.87
N ASP A 174 -5.83 -29.48 35.32
CA ASP A 174 -7.25 -29.85 35.42
C ASP A 174 -7.87 -30.11 34.04
N LEU A 175 -7.57 -29.24 33.07
CA LEU A 175 -8.00 -29.38 31.68
C LEU A 175 -7.44 -30.65 31.03
N LEU A 176 -6.17 -30.97 31.29
CA LEU A 176 -5.54 -32.20 30.79
C LEU A 176 -6.16 -33.44 31.44
N GLU A 177 -6.42 -33.42 32.74
CA GLU A 177 -7.09 -34.53 33.42
C GLU A 177 -8.48 -34.76 32.84
N ALA A 178 -9.28 -33.69 32.68
CA ALA A 178 -10.60 -33.76 32.07
C ALA A 178 -10.56 -34.30 30.64
N MET A 179 -9.63 -33.80 29.81
CA MET A 179 -9.41 -34.25 28.43
C MET A 179 -9.11 -35.75 28.39
N LEU A 180 -8.17 -36.21 29.20
CA LEU A 180 -7.72 -37.61 29.24
C LEU A 180 -8.79 -38.55 29.82
N LYS A 181 -9.63 -38.06 30.74
CA LYS A 181 -10.79 -38.80 31.26
C LYS A 181 -11.86 -38.96 30.20
N ALA A 182 -12.15 -37.91 29.42
CA ALA A 182 -13.12 -37.95 28.33
C ALA A 182 -12.62 -38.75 27.11
N ASN A 183 -11.31 -38.85 26.90
CA ASN A 183 -10.70 -39.49 25.74
C ASN A 183 -9.68 -40.58 26.15
N PRO A 184 -10.11 -41.73 26.69
CA PRO A 184 -9.19 -42.75 27.22
C PRO A 184 -8.15 -43.29 26.23
N ARG A 185 -8.44 -43.25 24.92
CA ARG A 185 -7.48 -43.65 23.87
C ARG A 185 -6.21 -42.79 23.90
N MET A 186 -6.31 -41.54 24.34
CA MET A 186 -5.18 -40.61 24.44
C MET A 186 -4.21 -40.92 25.60
N LYS A 187 -4.44 -42.02 26.34
CA LYS A 187 -3.50 -42.58 27.34
C LYS A 187 -2.75 -43.82 26.83
N LEU A 188 -3.11 -44.34 25.65
CA LEU A 188 -2.47 -45.53 25.11
C LEU A 188 -1.04 -45.22 24.61
N PRO A 189 -0.09 -46.16 24.67
CA PRO A 189 1.30 -45.92 24.27
C PRO A 189 1.48 -45.32 22.86
N GLU A 190 0.63 -45.69 21.90
CA GLU A 190 0.69 -45.19 20.51
C GLU A 190 0.21 -43.74 20.35
N THR A 191 -0.61 -43.29 21.31
CA THR A 191 -1.28 -41.98 21.32
C THR A 191 -1.20 -41.38 22.71
N ASP A 192 -0.02 -41.39 23.32
CA ASP A 192 0.16 -40.99 24.71
C ASP A 192 0.27 -39.46 24.84
N TYR A 193 -0.77 -38.83 25.38
CA TYR A 193 -0.81 -37.40 25.71
C TYR A 193 -0.63 -37.17 27.22
N THR A 194 -0.11 -38.15 27.97
CA THR A 194 0.17 -38.00 29.41
C THR A 194 1.56 -37.42 29.66
N TYR A 195 1.79 -36.92 30.88
CA TYR A 195 3.10 -36.42 31.28
C TYR A 195 4.16 -37.52 31.18
N GLN A 196 5.24 -37.24 30.46
CA GLN A 196 6.25 -38.24 30.11
C GLN A 196 7.26 -38.51 31.24
N GLY A 197 7.15 -37.83 32.38
CA GLY A 197 7.99 -38.07 33.56
C GLY A 197 9.32 -37.31 33.54
N PHE A 198 9.73 -36.83 34.71
CA PHE A 198 10.94 -36.01 34.90
C PHE A 198 12.23 -36.66 34.37
N LYS A 199 12.37 -37.99 34.47
CA LYS A 199 13.57 -38.71 33.99
C LYS A 199 13.75 -38.63 32.47
N ASN A 200 12.70 -38.28 31.74
CA ASN A 200 12.68 -38.18 30.28
C ASN A 200 12.83 -36.74 29.78
N ASP A 201 12.98 -35.79 30.71
CA ASP A 201 13.32 -34.39 30.46
C ASP A 201 14.83 -34.22 30.66
N ARG A 202 15.59 -34.56 29.60
CA ARG A 202 17.06 -34.61 29.62
C ARG A 202 17.61 -33.48 28.74
N LEU A 203 18.36 -32.58 29.35
CA LEU A 203 19.04 -31.48 28.67
C LEU A 203 20.55 -31.74 28.72
N PHE A 204 21.20 -31.69 27.57
CA PHE A 204 22.64 -31.94 27.45
C PHE A 204 23.40 -30.65 27.16
N GLU A 205 24.68 -30.64 27.50
CA GLU A 205 25.64 -29.63 27.08
C GLU A 205 25.63 -29.46 25.55
N SER A 206 25.72 -28.21 25.07
CA SER A 206 25.47 -27.88 23.65
C SER A 206 26.48 -28.53 22.68
N TYR A 207 27.68 -28.85 23.15
CA TYR A 207 28.73 -29.50 22.36
C TYR A 207 28.67 -31.03 22.42
N HIS A 208 27.79 -31.63 23.23
CA HIS A 208 27.55 -33.06 23.23
C HIS A 208 26.54 -33.42 22.11
N VAL A 209 26.95 -34.30 21.21
CA VAL A 209 26.12 -34.75 20.08
C VAL A 209 25.51 -36.11 20.41
N HIS A 210 24.21 -36.26 20.10
CA HIS A 210 23.49 -37.51 20.26
C HIS A 210 24.22 -38.69 19.60
N VAL A 211 24.49 -39.73 20.39
CA VAL A 211 25.29 -40.89 19.98
C VAL A 211 24.50 -41.93 19.17
N GLY A 212 23.21 -41.70 18.95
CA GLY A 212 22.34 -42.50 18.09
C GLY A 212 21.28 -43.32 18.82
N GLY A 213 20.31 -43.84 18.06
CA GLY A 213 19.06 -44.40 18.58
C GLY A 213 17.90 -43.43 18.49
N SER A 214 16.68 -43.89 18.82
CA SER A 214 15.45 -43.09 18.74
C SER A 214 15.20 -42.20 19.97
N ASN A 215 16.05 -42.31 20.99
CA ASN A 215 15.99 -41.57 22.25
C ASN A 215 17.40 -41.46 22.87
N CYS A 216 17.52 -40.80 24.01
CA CYS A 216 18.80 -40.54 24.66
C CYS A 216 19.29 -41.68 25.57
N ASP A 217 18.69 -42.88 25.55
CA ASP A 217 19.04 -43.96 26.50
C ASP A 217 20.52 -44.41 26.38
N LYS A 218 21.15 -44.13 25.24
CA LYS A 218 22.56 -44.39 24.97
C LYS A 218 23.49 -43.20 25.24
N CYS A 219 22.93 -42.00 25.45
CA CYS A 219 23.73 -40.80 25.75
C CYS A 219 24.29 -40.88 27.16
N ASP A 220 25.54 -40.44 27.30
CA ASP A 220 26.24 -40.42 28.57
C ASP A 220 25.65 -39.34 29.50
N PRO A 221 25.08 -39.71 30.67
CA PRO A 221 24.51 -38.77 31.62
C PRO A 221 25.50 -37.74 32.16
N PHE A 222 26.81 -37.97 32.03
CA PHE A 222 27.83 -37.01 32.44
C PHE A 222 27.68 -35.65 31.75
N TRP A 223 27.16 -35.62 30.53
CA TRP A 223 26.93 -34.40 29.76
C TRP A 223 25.56 -33.76 30.01
N GLU A 224 24.74 -34.33 30.91
CA GLU A 224 23.46 -33.73 31.26
C GLU A 224 23.68 -32.51 32.15
N ILE A 225 23.01 -31.41 31.80
CA ILE A 225 23.02 -30.19 32.60
C ILE A 225 22.20 -30.46 33.87
N GLU A 226 22.87 -30.36 35.03
CA GLU A 226 22.21 -30.48 36.31
C GLU A 226 21.23 -29.31 36.52
N ARG A 227 19.97 -29.63 36.80
CA ARG A 227 18.91 -28.65 37.02
C ARG A 227 18.19 -28.97 38.33
N HIS A 228 17.90 -27.93 39.12
CA HIS A 228 17.18 -28.09 40.37
C HIS A 228 15.83 -28.78 40.17
N LYS A 229 15.43 -29.63 41.11
CA LYS A 229 14.10 -30.25 41.06
C LYS A 229 13.04 -29.16 41.22
N ARG A 230 12.01 -29.18 40.36
CA ARG A 230 10.82 -28.32 40.51
C ARG A 230 9.93 -28.83 41.65
N ASP A 231 9.23 -27.91 42.29
CA ASP A 231 8.27 -28.23 43.36
C ASP A 231 7.04 -28.99 42.85
N SER A 232 6.67 -28.78 41.58
CA SER A 232 5.58 -29.46 40.90
C SER A 232 6.01 -30.01 39.53
N THR A 233 5.25 -31.00 39.05
CA THR A 233 5.31 -31.52 37.67
C THR A 233 4.45 -30.72 36.69
N ASP A 234 3.73 -29.71 37.18
CA ASP A 234 2.85 -28.90 36.34
C ASP A 234 3.66 -28.12 35.27
N PRO A 235 3.12 -27.99 34.04
CA PRO A 235 3.73 -27.17 33.01
C PRO A 235 3.91 -25.72 33.49
N LYS A 236 5.11 -25.16 33.31
CA LYS A 236 5.33 -23.72 33.47
C LYS A 236 5.01 -22.98 32.18
N ILE A 237 4.53 -21.75 32.32
CA ILE A 237 4.23 -20.87 31.19
C ILE A 237 5.32 -19.79 31.12
N HIS A 238 5.89 -19.62 29.93
CA HIS A 238 6.95 -18.65 29.65
C HIS A 238 6.48 -17.68 28.58
N TYR A 239 6.63 -16.38 28.84
CA TYR A 239 6.14 -15.32 27.96
C TYR A 239 7.31 -14.58 27.31
N GLY A 240 7.31 -14.46 25.99
CA GLY A 240 8.36 -13.72 25.28
C GLY A 240 8.44 -14.03 23.79
N THR A 241 9.60 -13.75 23.20
CA THR A 241 9.79 -13.82 21.76
C THR A 241 9.96 -15.25 21.26
N ILE A 242 9.20 -15.62 20.22
CA ILE A 242 9.30 -16.89 19.51
C ILE A 242 10.03 -16.67 18.17
N ALA A 243 11.03 -17.49 17.88
CA ALA A 243 11.77 -17.47 16.63
C ALA A 243 11.08 -18.38 15.59
N SER A 244 10.68 -17.82 14.46
CA SER A 244 9.96 -18.52 13.39
C SER A 244 10.78 -18.60 12.11
N GLY A 245 10.75 -19.73 11.42
CA GLY A 245 11.42 -19.90 10.13
C GLY A 245 11.23 -21.28 9.51
N ASN A 246 11.71 -21.48 8.28
CA ASN A 246 11.46 -22.71 7.51
C ASN A 246 12.47 -23.84 7.78
N LYS A 247 13.32 -23.73 8.81
CA LYS A 247 14.34 -24.74 9.11
C LYS A 247 14.02 -25.47 10.41
N LEU A 248 13.97 -26.79 10.35
CA LEU A 248 13.94 -27.61 11.55
C LEU A 248 15.34 -27.64 12.19
N ILE A 249 15.46 -27.08 13.39
CA ILE A 249 16.74 -27.01 14.11
C ILE A 249 16.94 -28.30 14.92
N LYS A 250 18.06 -29.00 14.66
CA LYS A 250 18.46 -30.25 15.32
C LYS A 250 19.92 -30.21 15.79
N ASP A 251 20.44 -29.01 16.01
CA ASP A 251 21.84 -28.79 16.34
C ASP A 251 21.92 -27.63 17.33
N ALA A 252 22.52 -27.89 18.49
CA ALA A 252 22.56 -26.91 19.57
C ALA A 252 23.45 -25.71 19.21
N ALA A 253 24.54 -25.92 18.48
CA ALA A 253 25.37 -24.80 18.01
C ALA A 253 24.59 -23.88 17.06
N THR A 254 23.87 -24.45 16.10
CA THR A 254 22.97 -23.70 15.20
C THR A 254 21.91 -22.95 15.99
N ARG A 255 21.24 -23.61 16.96
CA ARG A 255 20.25 -22.98 17.85
C ARG A 255 20.84 -21.81 18.61
N ASP A 256 22.04 -21.96 19.18
CA ASP A 256 22.67 -20.93 20.00
C ASP A 256 23.12 -19.74 19.14
N SER A 257 23.65 -20.00 17.94
CA SER A 257 23.98 -18.96 16.96
C SER A 257 22.76 -18.19 16.44
N LEU A 258 21.54 -18.74 16.49
CA LEU A 258 20.33 -17.99 16.12
C LEU A 258 20.16 -16.75 17.00
N LEU A 259 20.50 -16.83 18.29
CA LEU A 259 20.36 -15.69 19.20
C LEU A 259 21.30 -14.54 18.81
N GLU A 260 22.52 -14.86 18.35
CA GLU A 260 23.46 -13.85 17.85
C GLU A 260 22.92 -13.17 16.59
N VAL A 261 22.35 -13.95 15.67
CA VAL A 261 21.77 -13.44 14.42
C VAL A 261 20.50 -12.62 14.67
N ILE A 262 19.67 -13.03 15.62
CA ILE A 262 18.42 -12.35 15.98
C ILE A 262 18.71 -11.07 16.77
N GLY A 263 19.83 -11.03 17.50
CA GLY A 263 20.29 -9.86 18.27
C GLY A 263 19.50 -9.62 19.56
N GLN A 264 18.66 -10.57 19.96
CA GLN A 264 17.83 -10.48 21.15
C GLN A 264 17.40 -11.88 21.63
N PRO A 265 16.94 -12.01 22.87
CA PRO A 265 16.62 -13.31 23.42
C PRO A 265 15.30 -13.87 22.87
N CYS A 266 15.32 -15.13 22.45
CA CYS A 266 14.12 -15.91 22.08
C CYS A 266 13.95 -17.09 23.04
N LEU A 267 12.71 -17.57 23.20
CA LEU A 267 12.37 -18.66 24.12
C LEU A 267 12.25 -20.02 23.44
N CYS A 268 11.76 -20.05 22.19
CA CYS A 268 11.68 -21.26 21.40
C CYS A 268 11.77 -20.97 19.89
N VAL A 269 11.99 -22.03 19.11
CA VAL A 269 11.92 -22.06 17.65
C VAL A 269 10.71 -22.87 17.18
N GLU A 270 10.04 -22.39 16.13
CA GLU A 270 8.95 -23.07 15.44
C GLU A 270 8.97 -22.73 13.94
N MET A 271 8.04 -23.29 13.15
CA MET A 271 8.14 -23.25 11.69
C MET A 271 6.99 -22.56 10.94
N GLU A 272 5.99 -22.01 11.62
CA GLU A 272 4.77 -21.52 10.94
C GLU A 272 4.53 -20.02 11.11
N ALA A 273 4.74 -19.47 12.31
CA ALA A 273 4.21 -18.16 12.72
C ALA A 273 4.56 -17.00 11.78
N ALA A 274 5.76 -16.96 11.21
CA ALA A 274 6.19 -15.91 10.28
C ALA A 274 5.29 -15.80 9.03
N GLY A 275 4.56 -16.86 8.67
CA GLY A 275 3.60 -16.83 7.56
C GLY A 275 2.24 -16.24 7.91
N LEU A 276 1.96 -16.03 9.20
CA LEU A 276 0.63 -15.67 9.69
C LEU A 276 0.61 -14.26 10.27
N MET A 277 1.61 -13.87 11.07
CA MET A 277 1.50 -12.69 11.95
C MET A 277 0.99 -11.41 11.26
N ASP A 278 1.41 -11.16 10.01
CA ASP A 278 1.05 -9.93 9.26
C ASP A 278 -0.33 -9.99 8.58
N ARG A 279 -0.94 -11.17 8.41
CA ARG A 279 -2.18 -11.36 7.63
C ARG A 279 -3.28 -12.12 8.36
N PHE A 280 -2.92 -12.86 9.39
CA PHE A 280 -3.80 -13.60 10.26
C PHE A 280 -3.44 -13.22 11.70
N PRO A 281 -4.04 -12.13 12.23
CA PRO A 281 -3.72 -11.60 13.54
C PRO A 281 -3.97 -12.64 14.62
N CYS A 282 -2.89 -13.24 15.13
CA CYS A 282 -2.98 -14.37 16.06
C CYS A 282 -2.02 -14.25 17.24
N LEU A 283 -2.33 -15.00 18.30
CA LEU A 283 -1.38 -15.30 19.36
C LEU A 283 -0.75 -16.67 19.08
N VAL A 284 0.57 -16.78 19.26
CA VAL A 284 1.31 -18.01 19.03
C VAL A 284 1.60 -18.69 20.37
N ILE A 285 1.21 -19.96 20.49
CA ILE A 285 1.31 -20.75 21.72
C ILE A 285 1.99 -22.06 21.38
N ARG A 286 3.14 -22.33 21.99
CA ARG A 286 4.00 -23.48 21.69
C ARG A 286 4.24 -24.32 22.93
N GLY A 287 3.80 -25.57 22.89
CA GLY A 287 4.21 -26.58 23.85
C GLY A 287 5.61 -27.07 23.53
N ILE A 288 6.47 -27.16 24.53
CA ILE A 288 7.87 -27.52 24.31
C ILE A 288 8.02 -29.03 24.18
N CYS A 289 8.43 -29.49 22.99
CA CYS A 289 8.60 -30.91 22.70
C CYS A 289 10.05 -31.38 22.59
N ASP A 290 10.99 -30.46 22.40
CA ASP A 290 12.42 -30.73 22.34
C ASP A 290 13.24 -29.47 22.65
N TYR A 291 14.57 -29.59 22.57
CA TYR A 291 15.53 -28.52 22.87
C TYR A 291 16.22 -27.95 21.63
N ALA A 292 15.65 -28.17 20.44
CA ALA A 292 16.22 -27.74 19.16
C ALA A 292 17.69 -28.17 19.00
N ASP A 293 18.02 -29.38 19.46
CA ASP A 293 19.36 -29.93 19.46
C ASP A 293 19.38 -31.35 18.83
N SER A 294 20.55 -31.99 18.86
CA SER A 294 20.73 -33.31 18.28
C SER A 294 20.00 -34.43 19.05
N HIS A 295 19.57 -34.16 20.29
CA HIS A 295 18.85 -35.09 21.17
C HIS A 295 17.33 -35.08 20.97
N LYS A 296 16.84 -34.21 20.07
CA LYS A 296 15.43 -34.17 19.67
C LYS A 296 14.88 -35.56 19.38
N ASN A 297 13.77 -35.88 20.03
CA ASN A 297 12.97 -37.07 19.80
C ASN A 297 11.47 -36.73 19.92
N ASP A 298 10.60 -37.65 19.52
CA ASP A 298 9.17 -37.35 19.36
C ASP A 298 8.32 -37.71 20.59
N ARG A 299 8.95 -38.15 21.70
CA ARG A 299 8.27 -38.61 22.92
C ARG A 299 7.32 -37.56 23.51
N TRP A 300 7.75 -36.30 23.51
CA TRP A 300 7.03 -35.22 24.19
C TRP A 300 6.00 -34.51 23.31
N GLN A 301 5.97 -34.75 21.99
CA GLN A 301 5.16 -33.95 21.06
C GLN A 301 3.67 -33.96 21.38
N ARG A 302 3.12 -35.11 21.77
CA ARG A 302 1.69 -35.24 22.12
C ARG A 302 1.37 -34.52 23.41
N TYR A 303 2.12 -34.77 24.48
CA TYR A 303 1.94 -34.05 25.75
C TYR A 303 2.09 -32.54 25.58
N ALA A 304 3.14 -32.09 24.88
CA ALA A 304 3.37 -30.69 24.56
C ALA A 304 2.22 -30.07 23.74
N SER A 305 1.69 -30.80 22.76
CA SER A 305 0.49 -30.38 22.01
C SER A 305 -0.71 -30.16 22.94
N ALA A 306 -0.90 -31.05 23.92
CA ALA A 306 -1.99 -30.95 24.89
C ALA A 306 -1.79 -29.77 25.85
N THR A 307 -0.58 -29.54 26.36
CA THR A 307 -0.32 -28.43 27.29
C THR A 307 -0.51 -27.07 26.59
N ALA A 308 -0.06 -26.94 25.35
CA ALA A 308 -0.30 -25.75 24.52
C ALA A 308 -1.79 -25.49 24.27
N ALA A 309 -2.53 -26.54 23.88
CA ALA A 309 -3.97 -26.44 23.65
C ALA A 309 -4.74 -26.14 24.94
N ALA A 310 -4.35 -26.71 26.07
CA ALA A 310 -4.96 -26.44 27.38
C ALA A 310 -4.73 -24.99 27.81
N PHE A 311 -3.52 -24.44 27.64
CA PHE A 311 -3.26 -23.02 27.89
C PHE A 311 -4.15 -22.13 27.02
N ALA A 312 -4.28 -22.45 25.73
CA ALA A 312 -5.14 -21.69 24.82
C ALA A 312 -6.63 -21.77 25.21
N VAL A 313 -7.11 -22.90 25.74
CA VAL A 313 -8.47 -23.02 26.29
C VAL A 313 -8.64 -22.11 27.49
N GLU A 314 -7.70 -22.13 28.44
CA GLU A 314 -7.71 -21.28 29.63
C GLU A 314 -7.69 -19.79 29.25
N LEU A 315 -6.85 -19.39 28.28
CA LEU A 315 -6.79 -18.02 27.76
C LEU A 315 -8.12 -17.53 27.20
N LEU A 316 -8.86 -18.39 26.49
CA LEU A 316 -10.14 -18.02 25.88
C LEU A 316 -11.21 -17.69 26.94
N GLU A 317 -11.09 -18.17 28.17
CA GLU A 317 -11.96 -17.77 29.28
C GLU A 317 -11.78 -16.29 29.68
N PHE A 318 -10.61 -15.72 29.39
CA PHE A 318 -10.27 -14.31 29.65
C PHE A 318 -10.56 -13.39 28.47
N VAL A 319 -10.95 -13.93 27.31
CA VAL A 319 -11.33 -13.15 26.12
C VAL A 319 -12.79 -12.72 26.25
N PRO A 320 -13.12 -11.42 26.42
CA PRO A 320 -14.51 -11.00 26.59
C PRO A 320 -15.25 -11.01 25.24
N SER A 321 -16.36 -11.74 25.15
CA SER A 321 -17.19 -11.89 23.94
C SER A 321 -17.54 -10.54 23.28
N ARG A 322 -17.90 -9.53 24.09
CA ARG A 322 -18.21 -8.17 23.61
C ARG A 322 -17.02 -7.45 22.97
N GLN A 323 -15.81 -7.64 23.50
CA GLN A 323 -14.60 -7.02 22.93
C GLN A 323 -14.14 -7.75 21.67
N LEU A 324 -14.33 -9.07 21.64
CA LEU A 324 -14.11 -9.88 20.44
C LEU A 324 -15.04 -9.43 19.31
N GLU A 325 -16.34 -9.24 19.57
CA GLU A 325 -17.31 -8.72 18.59
C GLU A 325 -16.97 -7.32 18.07
N ALA A 326 -16.33 -6.49 18.90
CA ALA A 326 -15.87 -5.15 18.50
C ALA A 326 -14.57 -5.17 17.68
N THR A 327 -13.81 -6.28 17.70
CA THR A 327 -12.57 -6.42 16.93
C THR A 327 -12.90 -6.54 15.44
N LYS A 328 -12.26 -5.74 14.58
CA LYS A 328 -12.51 -5.81 13.13
C LYS A 328 -12.31 -7.21 12.57
N LYS A 329 -13.10 -7.59 11.56
CA LYS A 329 -12.90 -8.87 10.87
C LYS A 329 -11.57 -8.84 10.13
N ILE A 330 -10.89 -9.97 10.03
CA ILE A 330 -9.58 -10.05 9.36
C ILE A 330 -9.69 -9.56 7.90
N ILE A 331 -10.75 -9.96 7.20
CA ILE A 331 -10.96 -9.56 5.81
C ILE A 331 -11.16 -8.04 5.64
N GLU A 332 -11.79 -7.36 6.61
CA GLU A 332 -11.99 -5.91 6.57
C GLU A 332 -10.67 -5.16 6.77
N VAL A 333 -9.78 -5.70 7.61
CA VAL A 333 -8.42 -5.17 7.78
C VAL A 333 -7.62 -5.34 6.50
N MET A 334 -7.72 -6.50 5.84
CA MET A 334 -7.07 -6.77 4.56
C MET A 334 -7.61 -5.88 3.43
N GLN A 335 -8.93 -5.72 3.31
CA GLN A 335 -9.56 -4.87 2.29
C GLN A 335 -9.21 -3.39 2.49
N SER A 336 -9.14 -2.91 3.73
CA SER A 336 -8.74 -1.53 4.02
C SER A 336 -7.30 -1.23 3.57
N LEU A 337 -6.40 -2.23 3.59
CA LEU A 337 -5.06 -2.09 3.04
C LEU A 337 -5.09 -2.00 1.51
N GLU A 338 -5.89 -2.82 0.83
CA GLU A 338 -6.07 -2.76 -0.63
C GLU A 338 -6.64 -1.41 -1.07
N GLU A 339 -7.65 -0.89 -0.38
CA GLU A 339 -8.21 0.44 -0.66
C GLU A 339 -7.19 1.58 -0.46
N LYS A 340 -6.36 1.50 0.57
CA LYS A 340 -5.28 2.48 0.80
C LYS A 340 -4.20 2.40 -0.27
N VAL A 341 -3.82 1.20 -0.70
CA VAL A 341 -2.87 1.00 -1.81
C VAL A 341 -3.44 1.55 -3.12
N ASN A 342 -4.73 1.33 -3.40
CA ASN A 342 -5.39 1.88 -4.57
C ASN A 342 -5.45 3.42 -4.51
N THR A 343 -5.71 4.00 -3.34
CA THR A 343 -5.66 5.44 -3.12
C THR A 343 -4.25 6.01 -3.36
N ILE A 344 -3.21 5.35 -2.83
CA ILE A 344 -1.81 5.74 -3.06
C ILE A 344 -1.46 5.61 -4.55
N HIS A 345 -1.91 4.55 -5.22
CA HIS A 345 -1.70 4.36 -6.64
C HIS A 345 -2.33 5.49 -7.46
N ALA A 346 -3.57 5.86 -7.15
CA ALA A 346 -4.23 7.01 -7.77
C ALA A 346 -3.45 8.31 -7.55
N SER A 347 -2.99 8.58 -6.33
CA SER A 347 -2.18 9.78 -6.03
C SER A 347 -0.82 9.78 -6.76
N ILE A 348 -0.16 8.63 -6.90
CA ILE A 348 1.09 8.51 -7.68
C ILE A 348 0.84 8.76 -9.17
N GLN A 349 -0.29 8.28 -9.71
CA GLN A 349 -0.68 8.56 -11.09
C GLN A 349 -0.95 10.05 -11.30
N ASP A 350 -1.62 10.73 -10.35
CA ASP A 350 -1.86 12.17 -10.41
C ASP A 350 -0.56 12.99 -10.37
N VAL A 351 0.43 12.55 -9.59
CA VAL A 351 1.78 13.16 -9.59
C VAL A 351 2.47 12.96 -10.93
N ASN A 352 2.44 11.74 -11.49
CA ASN A 352 3.01 11.46 -12.81
C ASN A 352 2.33 12.25 -13.93
N HIS A 353 1.02 12.49 -13.83
CA HIS A 353 0.27 13.32 -14.78
C HIS A 353 0.70 14.79 -14.72
N ASN A 354 0.82 15.36 -13.52
CA ASN A 354 1.31 16.72 -13.32
C ASN A 354 2.76 16.88 -13.80
N ILE A 355 3.59 15.86 -13.60
CA ILE A 355 4.97 15.80 -14.11
C ILE A 355 4.96 15.77 -15.65
N ALA A 356 4.14 14.92 -16.28
CA ALA A 356 4.05 14.84 -17.74
C ALA A 356 3.55 16.14 -18.39
N LEU A 357 2.59 16.85 -17.77
CA LEU A 357 2.14 18.16 -18.24
C LEU A 357 3.18 19.26 -18.03
N ARG A 358 3.95 19.22 -16.93
CA ARG A 358 5.07 20.14 -16.68
C ARG A 358 6.29 19.88 -17.56
N HIS A 359 6.37 18.72 -18.20
CA HIS A 359 7.41 18.36 -19.16
C HIS A 359 7.00 18.54 -20.61
N LEU A 360 5.81 19.11 -20.89
CA LEU A 360 5.57 19.68 -22.21
C LEU A 360 6.59 20.82 -22.40
N PRO A 361 7.42 20.77 -23.44
CA PRO A 361 8.47 21.76 -23.62
C PRO A 361 7.86 23.14 -23.82
N ILE A 362 8.30 24.10 -23.00
CA ILE A 362 7.94 25.51 -23.11
C ILE A 362 9.06 26.19 -23.88
N ALA A 363 8.77 26.73 -25.06
CA ALA A 363 9.74 27.55 -25.78
C ALA A 363 9.87 28.91 -25.07
N GLU A 364 11.09 29.25 -24.62
CA GLU A 364 11.40 30.41 -23.74
C GLU A 364 11.03 31.79 -24.34
N GLY A 365 10.78 31.88 -25.65
CA GLY A 365 10.31 33.09 -26.34
C GLY A 365 8.84 33.06 -26.79
N ALA A 366 8.10 32.00 -26.49
CA ALA A 366 6.70 31.82 -26.92
C ALA A 366 5.67 31.99 -25.80
N SER A 367 6.12 31.94 -24.54
CA SER A 367 5.23 32.08 -23.39
C SER A 367 4.70 33.52 -23.29
N PHE A 368 3.45 33.67 -22.87
CA PHE A 368 2.81 34.98 -22.72
C PHE A 368 3.51 35.88 -21.67
N ASP A 369 4.31 35.28 -20.78
CA ASP A 369 5.08 35.91 -19.70
C ASP A 369 6.59 35.99 -20.00
N SER A 370 7.02 35.69 -21.22
CA SER A 370 8.42 35.88 -21.65
C SER A 370 8.84 37.34 -21.49
N ARG A 371 10.15 37.60 -21.26
CA ARG A 371 10.69 38.97 -21.06
C ARG A 371 10.29 39.97 -22.16
N ASP A 372 10.10 39.48 -23.38
CA ASP A 372 9.71 40.28 -24.54
C ASP A 372 8.19 40.54 -24.61
N GLU A 373 7.37 39.81 -23.85
CA GLU A 373 5.91 39.92 -23.80
C GLU A 373 5.37 40.48 -22.47
N GLU A 374 6.14 40.44 -21.38
CA GLU A 374 5.77 40.85 -20.01
C GLU A 374 5.22 42.30 -19.91
N HIS A 375 5.58 43.17 -20.86
CA HIS A 375 5.18 44.58 -20.88
C HIS A 375 4.02 44.89 -21.84
N ASN A 376 3.48 43.90 -22.56
CA ASN A 376 2.41 44.12 -23.54
C ASN A 376 1.02 44.11 -22.88
N PRO A 377 0.09 44.98 -23.31
CA PRO A 377 -1.20 45.14 -22.64
C PRO A 377 -2.13 43.94 -22.84
N THR A 378 -2.80 43.51 -21.78
CA THR A 378 -4.00 42.66 -21.78
C THR A 378 -5.27 43.52 -21.91
N CYS A 379 -6.45 42.90 -22.09
CA CYS A 379 -7.71 43.62 -22.14
C CYS A 379 -7.90 44.43 -20.85
N LEU A 380 -8.23 45.72 -20.98
CA LEU A 380 -8.50 46.57 -19.83
C LEU A 380 -9.72 46.07 -19.06
N GLN A 381 -9.73 46.27 -17.75
CA GLN A 381 -10.82 45.85 -16.88
C GLN A 381 -12.16 46.40 -17.40
N ASN A 382 -13.11 45.50 -17.67
CA ASN A 382 -14.44 45.79 -18.26
C ASN A 382 -14.51 46.08 -19.77
N THR A 383 -13.46 45.79 -20.55
CA THR A 383 -13.52 45.78 -22.03
C THR A 383 -13.63 44.33 -22.57
N GLN A 384 -14.33 44.12 -23.68
CA GLN A 384 -14.45 42.82 -24.38
C GLN A 384 -15.02 41.68 -23.51
N VAL A 385 -15.81 42.02 -22.48
CA VAL A 385 -16.31 41.08 -21.46
C VAL A 385 -17.20 40.00 -22.05
N GLU A 386 -18.04 40.34 -23.02
CA GLU A 386 -18.95 39.39 -23.68
C GLU A 386 -18.20 38.43 -24.59
N LEU A 387 -17.19 38.92 -25.32
CA LEU A 387 -16.33 38.10 -26.16
C LEU A 387 -15.51 37.10 -25.33
N LEU A 388 -14.87 37.55 -24.26
CA LEU A 388 -14.09 36.68 -23.36
C LEU A 388 -14.99 35.62 -22.70
N LYS A 389 -16.23 35.97 -22.32
CA LYS A 389 -17.20 34.99 -21.84
C LYS A 389 -17.52 33.93 -22.90
N ASN A 390 -17.76 34.34 -24.15
CA ASN A 390 -18.04 33.40 -25.23
C ASN A 390 -16.87 32.44 -25.50
N ILE A 391 -15.64 32.95 -25.45
CA ILE A 391 -14.43 32.13 -25.59
C ILE A 391 -14.34 31.15 -24.41
N CYS A 392 -14.58 31.60 -23.18
CA CYS A 392 -14.57 30.71 -22.02
C CYS A 392 -15.65 29.62 -22.10
N TYR A 393 -16.89 29.97 -22.50
CA TYR A 393 -17.94 28.98 -22.73
C TYR A 393 -17.53 27.93 -23.77
N TRP A 394 -16.87 28.34 -24.86
CA TRP A 394 -16.36 27.40 -25.87
C TRP A 394 -15.25 26.48 -25.32
N ILE A 395 -14.34 27.01 -24.48
CA ILE A 395 -13.29 26.21 -23.85
C ILE A 395 -13.90 25.15 -22.93
N ASP A 396 -14.83 25.58 -22.08
CA ASP A 396 -15.40 24.79 -20.98
C ASP A 396 -16.53 23.83 -21.45
N ASP A 397 -17.19 24.13 -22.58
CA ASP A 397 -18.23 23.28 -23.15
C ASP A 397 -17.62 21.99 -23.74
N PRO A 398 -18.00 20.80 -23.26
CA PRO A 398 -17.50 19.54 -23.80
C PRO A 398 -17.78 19.35 -25.30
N ASP A 399 -18.94 19.78 -25.80
CA ASP A 399 -19.40 19.46 -27.15
C ASP A 399 -18.94 20.48 -28.20
N SER A 400 -18.25 21.52 -27.76
CA SER A 400 -17.66 22.55 -28.60
C SER A 400 -16.56 22.02 -29.53
N LYS A 401 -16.26 22.79 -30.57
CA LYS A 401 -15.26 22.45 -31.59
C LYS A 401 -13.82 22.50 -31.06
N THR A 402 -12.91 21.71 -31.62
CA THR A 402 -11.51 21.63 -31.17
C THR A 402 -10.76 22.95 -31.34
N MET A 403 -11.13 23.75 -32.35
CA MET A 403 -10.49 25.02 -32.67
C MET A 403 -11.47 26.20 -32.57
N PHE A 404 -10.99 27.33 -32.09
CA PHE A 404 -11.67 28.63 -32.16
C PHE A 404 -10.79 29.60 -32.95
N TRP A 405 -11.32 30.18 -34.02
CA TRP A 405 -10.60 31.09 -34.89
C TRP A 405 -11.17 32.52 -34.75
N LEU A 406 -10.43 33.36 -34.03
CA LEU A 406 -10.72 34.78 -33.89
C LEU A 406 -10.02 35.56 -35.00
N ASN A 407 -10.80 36.14 -35.92
CA ASN A 407 -10.23 36.87 -37.06
C ASN A 407 -10.67 38.33 -37.13
N GLY A 408 -9.85 39.15 -37.77
CA GLY A 408 -10.09 40.58 -37.89
C GLY A 408 -8.93 41.35 -38.52
N MET A 409 -9.20 42.59 -38.92
CA MET A 409 -8.18 43.48 -39.53
C MET A 409 -7.08 43.87 -38.53
N ALA A 410 -6.00 44.47 -39.02
CA ALA A 410 -4.95 45.00 -38.14
C ALA A 410 -5.51 46.04 -37.15
N GLY A 411 -5.02 46.05 -35.92
CA GLY A 411 -5.45 47.00 -34.89
C GLY A 411 -6.78 46.66 -34.18
N THR A 412 -7.45 45.55 -34.48
CA THR A 412 -8.72 45.17 -33.83
C THR A 412 -8.58 44.51 -32.45
N GLY A 413 -7.38 44.45 -31.87
CA GLY A 413 -7.16 43.90 -30.52
C GLY A 413 -7.04 42.38 -30.41
N LYS A 414 -6.87 41.63 -31.51
CA LYS A 414 -6.71 40.16 -31.51
C LYS A 414 -5.64 39.66 -30.53
N SER A 415 -4.43 40.20 -30.63
CA SER A 415 -3.30 39.81 -29.77
C SER A 415 -3.54 40.13 -28.30
N THR A 416 -4.20 41.26 -28.01
CA THR A 416 -4.62 41.63 -26.65
C THR A 416 -5.62 40.61 -26.08
N ILE A 417 -6.56 40.13 -26.90
CA ILE A 417 -7.52 39.08 -26.50
C ILE A 417 -6.81 37.74 -26.30
N ALA A 418 -5.91 37.34 -27.20
CA ALA A 418 -5.13 36.11 -27.07
C ALA A 418 -4.30 36.08 -25.78
N ARG A 419 -3.61 37.17 -25.44
CA ARG A 419 -2.87 37.30 -24.17
C ARG A 419 -3.79 37.20 -22.96
N THR A 420 -4.96 37.83 -23.03
CA THR A 420 -5.95 37.77 -21.94
C THR A 420 -6.46 36.35 -21.73
N VAL A 421 -6.75 35.62 -22.82
CA VAL A 421 -7.15 34.20 -22.75
C VAL A 421 -6.03 33.35 -22.17
N ALA A 422 -4.78 33.55 -22.61
CA ALA A 422 -3.63 32.83 -22.07
C ALA A 422 -3.47 33.05 -20.56
N GLN A 423 -3.50 34.31 -20.09
CA GLN A 423 -3.41 34.64 -18.67
C GLN A 423 -4.55 33.97 -17.86
N LEU A 424 -5.80 34.10 -18.32
CA LEU A 424 -6.95 33.52 -17.61
C LEU A 424 -6.83 32.01 -17.44
N ARG A 425 -6.30 31.31 -18.46
CA ARG A 425 -6.12 29.85 -18.46
C ARG A 425 -4.87 29.41 -17.70
N SER A 426 -3.85 30.26 -17.65
CA SER A 426 -2.71 30.06 -16.75
C SER A 426 -3.16 30.14 -15.29
N ASP A 427 -3.93 31.18 -14.93
CA ASP A 427 -4.48 31.36 -13.59
C ASP A 427 -5.44 30.23 -13.19
N TYR A 428 -6.20 29.69 -14.16
CA TYR A 428 -7.08 28.53 -13.96
C TYR A 428 -6.32 27.21 -13.86
N GLY A 429 -5.09 27.14 -14.37
CA GLY A 429 -4.23 25.95 -14.36
C GLY A 429 -4.46 24.96 -15.50
N ASP A 430 -5.12 25.38 -16.59
CA ASP A 430 -5.41 24.53 -17.78
C ASP A 430 -4.74 25.02 -19.08
N LEU A 431 -3.91 26.08 -19.02
CA LEU A 431 -3.06 26.48 -20.15
C LEU A 431 -1.93 25.47 -20.37
N GLY A 432 -1.95 24.81 -21.53
CA GLY A 432 -0.90 23.89 -21.95
C GLY A 432 0.26 24.58 -22.66
N ALA A 433 -0.04 25.55 -23.54
CA ALA A 433 0.96 26.34 -24.24
C ALA A 433 0.37 27.65 -24.77
N SER A 434 1.22 28.65 -24.99
CA SER A 434 0.90 29.86 -25.74
C SER A 434 1.98 30.14 -26.77
N PHE A 435 1.62 30.75 -27.90
CA PHE A 435 2.56 31.14 -28.95
C PHE A 435 2.08 32.43 -29.62
N PHE A 436 2.99 33.40 -29.82
CA PHE A 436 2.69 34.72 -30.41
C PHE A 436 3.66 35.00 -31.56
N PHE A 437 3.19 34.89 -32.82
CA PHE A 437 4.06 35.12 -33.99
C PHE A 437 4.54 36.58 -34.06
N LYS A 438 5.84 36.75 -34.36
CA LYS A 438 6.47 38.05 -34.66
C LYS A 438 7.15 38.01 -36.03
N LYS A 439 7.11 39.14 -36.73
CA LYS A 439 7.56 39.31 -38.13
C LYS A 439 9.08 39.18 -38.35
N GLU A 440 9.87 39.13 -37.28
CA GLU A 440 11.35 39.05 -37.34
C GLU A 440 11.93 37.73 -36.80
N GLU A 441 11.09 36.81 -36.31
CA GLU A 441 11.50 35.51 -35.69
C GLU A 441 10.84 34.31 -36.39
N SER A 442 10.55 34.46 -37.68
CA SER A 442 9.49 33.78 -38.42
C SER A 442 9.85 32.41 -38.99
N ARG A 443 10.48 31.55 -38.19
CA ARG A 443 10.55 30.10 -38.45
C ARG A 443 9.76 29.34 -37.40
N ILE A 444 8.78 28.54 -37.83
CA ILE A 444 8.12 27.55 -36.94
C ILE A 444 9.17 26.58 -36.35
N GLU A 445 10.32 26.41 -37.00
CA GLU A 445 11.48 25.64 -36.48
C GLU A 445 12.00 26.17 -35.12
N ALA A 446 11.78 27.45 -34.77
CA ALA A 446 12.14 28.03 -33.48
C ALA A 446 11.02 27.92 -32.42
N ALA A 447 9.79 27.59 -32.82
CA ALA A 447 8.59 27.64 -31.95
C ALA A 447 8.46 26.44 -30.99
N LEU A 448 9.26 25.40 -31.19
CA LEU A 448 9.25 24.16 -30.41
C LEU A 448 10.65 23.86 -29.86
N LEU A 449 11.48 24.88 -29.61
CA LEU A 449 12.82 24.73 -29.05
C LEU A 449 12.74 24.02 -27.69
N VAL A 450 12.88 22.69 -27.76
CA VAL A 450 13.11 21.79 -26.63
C VAL A 450 14.61 21.78 -26.40
N ASP A 451 15.05 22.05 -25.18
CA ASP A 451 16.46 21.91 -24.76
C ASP A 451 16.94 20.43 -24.82
N ASP A 452 16.02 19.46 -24.96
CA ASP A 452 16.27 18.02 -24.79
C ASP A 452 16.40 17.18 -26.09
N ASP A 453 16.06 17.66 -27.30
CA ASP A 453 16.29 16.89 -28.56
C ASP A 453 16.68 17.77 -29.78
N PRO A 454 17.99 17.98 -30.02
CA PRO A 454 18.49 18.75 -31.16
C PRO A 454 18.12 18.15 -32.53
N ALA A 455 17.75 16.86 -32.60
CA ALA A 455 17.43 16.19 -33.85
C ALA A 455 15.99 16.45 -34.33
N ILE A 456 15.16 17.14 -33.55
CA ILE A 456 13.77 17.46 -33.91
C ILE A 456 13.68 18.67 -34.85
N VAL A 457 14.64 19.59 -34.78
CA VAL A 457 14.70 20.85 -35.54
C VAL A 457 14.76 20.62 -37.06
N GLY A 458 15.27 19.46 -37.50
CA GLY A 458 15.35 19.08 -38.92
C GLY A 458 14.19 18.24 -39.47
N LYS A 459 13.15 17.96 -38.66
CA LYS A 459 12.02 17.09 -39.05
C LYS A 459 10.86 17.88 -39.65
N THR A 460 9.93 17.18 -40.30
CA THR A 460 8.72 17.82 -40.83
C THR A 460 7.83 18.35 -39.69
N LEU A 461 7.07 19.42 -39.94
CA LEU A 461 6.15 20.00 -38.94
C LEU A 461 5.16 18.99 -38.35
N ARG A 462 4.72 18.03 -39.16
CA ARG A 462 3.85 16.94 -38.70
C ARG A 462 4.56 16.03 -37.69
N GLU A 463 5.82 15.67 -37.96
CA GLU A 463 6.61 14.85 -37.03
C GLU A 463 6.97 15.59 -35.75
N GLN A 464 7.25 16.90 -35.84
CA GLN A 464 7.46 17.75 -34.66
C GLN A 464 6.19 17.80 -33.80
N PHE A 465 5.03 18.05 -34.42
CA PHE A 465 3.74 18.06 -33.72
C PHE A 465 3.40 16.72 -33.07
N ASP A 466 3.55 15.61 -33.82
CA ASP A 466 3.25 14.28 -33.31
C ASP A 466 4.14 13.94 -32.12
N LYS A 467 5.45 14.25 -32.16
CA LYS A 467 6.39 13.92 -31.08
C LYS A 467 6.35 14.85 -29.87
N LEU A 468 6.06 16.13 -30.07
CA LEU A 468 6.13 17.15 -29.01
C LEU A 468 4.80 17.44 -28.34
N ILE A 469 3.69 17.22 -29.04
CA ILE A 469 2.35 17.54 -28.55
C ILE A 469 1.51 16.27 -28.46
N ARG A 470 1.35 15.53 -29.57
CA ARG A 470 0.41 14.40 -29.61
C ARG A 470 0.85 13.19 -28.80
N GLU A 471 2.09 12.73 -28.94
CA GLU A 471 2.63 11.55 -28.25
C GLU A 471 2.66 11.76 -26.73
N PRO A 472 3.18 12.89 -26.18
CA PRO A 472 3.14 13.15 -24.75
C PRO A 472 1.71 13.19 -24.19
N LEU A 473 0.79 13.86 -24.90
CA LEU A 473 -0.61 13.96 -24.50
C LEU A 473 -1.41 12.67 -24.71
N SER A 474 -0.93 11.72 -25.53
CA SER A 474 -1.56 10.40 -25.67
C SER A 474 -1.17 9.42 -24.57
N LYS A 475 -0.06 9.68 -23.86
CA LYS A 475 0.48 8.84 -22.77
C LYS A 475 -0.06 9.22 -21.40
N THR A 476 -0.84 10.30 -21.29
CA THR A 476 -1.48 10.71 -20.04
C THR A 476 -2.65 9.77 -19.72
N VAL A 477 -2.54 9.04 -18.61
CA VAL A 477 -3.53 8.05 -18.16
C VAL A 477 -4.80 8.76 -17.67
N GLU A 478 -5.97 8.18 -17.95
CA GLU A 478 -7.29 8.64 -17.49
C GLU A 478 -7.40 8.55 -15.95
N THR A 479 -7.06 9.63 -15.21
CA THR A 479 -7.38 9.76 -13.78
C THR A 479 -8.48 10.78 -13.54
N ALA A 480 -9.19 10.65 -12.40
CA ALA A 480 -10.34 11.48 -12.05
C ALA A 480 -9.99 12.95 -11.71
N ALA A 481 -8.70 13.28 -11.54
CA ALA A 481 -8.20 14.61 -11.20
C ALA A 481 -7.58 15.38 -12.38
N ALA A 482 -7.53 14.79 -13.58
CA ALA A 482 -7.00 15.45 -14.77
C ALA A 482 -7.90 16.62 -15.22
N PRO A 483 -7.33 17.75 -15.72
CA PRO A 483 -8.12 18.81 -16.35
C PRO A 483 -9.00 18.23 -17.46
N THR A 484 -10.28 18.62 -17.47
CA THR A 484 -11.22 18.20 -18.52
C THR A 484 -10.81 18.70 -19.91
N SER A 485 -10.08 19.81 -19.95
CA SER A 485 -9.55 20.48 -21.14
C SER A 485 -8.12 20.98 -20.93
N LEU A 486 -7.34 21.03 -22.00
CA LEU A 486 -6.03 21.66 -22.08
C LEU A 486 -6.07 22.73 -23.18
N VAL A 487 -5.73 23.98 -22.86
CA VAL A 487 -5.85 25.10 -23.81
C VAL A 487 -4.49 25.44 -24.41
N ILE A 488 -4.45 25.59 -25.74
CA ILE A 488 -3.29 26.05 -26.50
C ILE A 488 -3.68 27.34 -27.23
N VAL A 489 -2.95 28.43 -26.98
CA VAL A 489 -3.17 29.75 -27.59
C VAL A 489 -2.15 30.00 -28.69
N ILE A 490 -2.58 30.36 -29.89
CA ILE A 490 -1.72 30.69 -31.04
C ILE A 490 -2.18 32.03 -31.62
N ASP A 491 -1.39 33.07 -31.44
CA ASP A 491 -1.69 34.43 -31.89
C ASP A 491 -0.94 34.79 -33.18
N ALA A 492 -1.60 35.55 -34.06
CA ALA A 492 -1.03 36.11 -35.29
C ALA A 492 -0.54 35.06 -36.30
N LEU A 493 -1.34 34.01 -36.53
CA LEU A 493 -1.01 32.94 -37.48
C LEU A 493 -0.71 33.46 -38.91
N ASP A 494 -1.23 34.63 -39.28
CA ASP A 494 -0.94 35.32 -40.55
C ASP A 494 0.52 35.82 -40.68
N GLU A 495 1.26 35.95 -39.58
CA GLU A 495 2.67 36.36 -39.62
C GLU A 495 3.63 35.16 -39.83
N CYS A 496 3.10 33.98 -40.19
CA CYS A 496 3.88 32.81 -40.58
C CYS A 496 4.39 32.94 -42.03
N GLU A 497 5.70 32.74 -42.24
CA GLU A 497 6.39 33.02 -43.51
C GLU A 497 5.91 32.22 -44.74
N ARG A 498 5.49 30.97 -44.55
CA ARG A 498 5.14 30.06 -45.67
C ARG A 498 3.66 29.69 -45.66
N ASP A 499 2.94 30.04 -46.72
CA ASP A 499 1.54 29.68 -46.94
C ASP A 499 1.25 28.18 -46.77
N ALA A 500 2.18 27.33 -47.23
CA ALA A 500 2.08 25.88 -47.11
C ALA A 500 2.13 25.40 -45.64
N ASP A 501 2.90 26.08 -44.80
CA ASP A 501 3.01 25.74 -43.38
C ASP A 501 1.76 26.16 -42.60
N ILE A 502 1.17 27.29 -42.94
CA ILE A 502 -0.11 27.75 -42.38
C ILE A 502 -1.20 26.69 -42.62
N MET A 503 -1.34 26.25 -43.87
CA MET A 503 -2.33 25.24 -44.24
C MET A 503 -2.05 23.89 -43.58
N LEU A 504 -0.78 23.47 -43.52
CA LEU A 504 -0.38 22.24 -42.84
C LEU A 504 -0.67 22.31 -41.33
N LEU A 505 -0.39 23.44 -40.68
CA LEU A 505 -0.64 23.62 -39.25
C LEU A 505 -2.15 23.54 -38.96
N ILE A 506 -2.99 24.28 -39.69
CA ILE A 506 -4.45 24.21 -39.54
C ILE A 506 -4.95 22.76 -39.70
N ASN A 507 -4.43 22.03 -40.70
CA ASN A 507 -4.78 20.64 -40.93
C ASN A 507 -4.40 19.73 -39.75
N VAL A 508 -3.16 19.85 -39.25
CA VAL A 508 -2.64 19.05 -38.14
C VAL A 508 -3.41 19.33 -36.85
N LEU A 509 -3.66 20.60 -36.53
CA LEU A 509 -4.46 21.01 -35.35
C LEU A 509 -5.87 20.41 -35.41
N SER A 510 -6.53 20.46 -36.57
CA SER A 510 -7.90 19.93 -36.75
C SER A 510 -8.02 18.42 -36.53
N GLN A 511 -6.93 17.67 -36.74
CA GLN A 511 -6.87 16.21 -36.59
C GLN A 511 -6.61 15.78 -35.15
N THR A 512 -6.33 16.73 -34.25
CA THR A 512 -6.00 16.45 -32.85
C THR A 512 -7.28 16.18 -32.07
N LYS A 513 -7.69 14.91 -32.05
CA LYS A 513 -8.82 14.43 -31.24
C LYS A 513 -8.29 13.47 -30.18
N LEU A 514 -8.04 14.01 -28.99
CA LEU A 514 -7.71 13.20 -27.82
C LEU A 514 -8.98 13.02 -26.97
N PRO A 515 -9.26 11.79 -26.49
CA PRO A 515 -10.44 11.52 -25.67
C PRO A 515 -10.36 12.25 -24.32
N ARG A 516 -9.17 12.26 -23.68
CA ARG A 516 -8.79 13.07 -22.51
C ARG A 516 -7.26 13.24 -22.41
N PRO A 517 -6.73 14.39 -21.93
CA PRO A 517 -7.45 15.67 -21.79
C PRO A 517 -7.91 16.18 -23.16
N ARG A 518 -9.00 16.95 -23.21
CA ARG A 518 -9.50 17.53 -24.47
C ARG A 518 -8.67 18.76 -24.83
N VAL A 519 -7.99 18.73 -25.97
CA VAL A 519 -7.17 19.86 -26.39
C VAL A 519 -8.04 20.90 -27.11
N ARG A 520 -7.92 22.17 -26.70
CA ARG A 520 -8.62 23.34 -27.26
C ARG A 520 -7.60 24.29 -27.87
N PHE A 521 -7.69 24.57 -29.16
CA PHE A 521 -6.80 25.52 -29.84
C PHE A 521 -7.49 26.85 -30.07
N PHE A 522 -7.05 27.90 -29.39
CA PHE A 522 -7.49 29.28 -29.63
C PHE A 522 -6.52 29.96 -30.59
N LEU A 523 -6.99 30.33 -31.77
CA LEU A 523 -6.20 30.84 -32.88
C LEU A 523 -6.63 32.26 -33.23
N THR A 524 -5.67 33.16 -33.42
CA THR A 524 -5.96 34.47 -34.02
C THR A 524 -5.23 34.67 -35.34
N SER A 525 -5.87 35.35 -36.27
CA SER A 525 -5.20 35.80 -37.50
C SER A 525 -5.95 36.89 -38.25
N ARG A 526 -5.33 37.44 -39.29
CA ARG A 526 -6.04 38.09 -40.40
C ARG A 526 -6.69 37.03 -41.32
N PRO A 527 -7.81 37.35 -41.99
CA PRO A 527 -8.47 36.45 -42.94
C PRO A 527 -7.76 36.45 -44.31
N GLU A 528 -6.46 36.23 -44.33
CA GLU A 528 -5.66 36.15 -45.56
C GLU A 528 -5.94 34.86 -46.34
N LEU A 529 -5.59 34.83 -47.63
CA LEU A 529 -5.96 33.74 -48.53
C LEU A 529 -5.50 32.35 -48.02
N PRO A 530 -4.25 32.14 -47.57
CA PRO A 530 -3.80 30.83 -47.08
C PRO A 530 -4.56 30.36 -45.83
N ILE A 531 -4.87 31.29 -44.92
CA ILE A 531 -5.66 31.03 -43.71
C ILE A 531 -7.07 30.59 -44.10
N ARG A 532 -7.73 31.35 -44.98
CA ARG A 532 -9.11 31.05 -45.42
C ARG A 532 -9.21 29.72 -46.16
N LEU A 533 -8.21 29.39 -46.99
CA LEU A 533 -8.12 28.11 -47.67
C LEU A 533 -7.93 26.97 -46.66
N GLY A 534 -6.97 27.10 -45.73
CA GLY A 534 -6.72 26.11 -44.70
C GLY A 534 -7.94 25.82 -43.82
N PHE A 535 -8.61 26.85 -43.29
CA PHE A 535 -9.85 26.68 -42.53
C PHE A 535 -11.00 26.16 -43.42
N GLY A 536 -11.02 26.52 -44.69
CA GLY A 536 -11.96 26.00 -45.68
C GLY A 536 -11.86 24.48 -45.90
N GLU A 537 -10.67 23.90 -45.74
CA GLU A 537 -10.43 22.45 -45.85
C GLU A 537 -10.83 21.66 -44.59
N VAL A 538 -10.91 22.31 -43.43
CA VAL A 538 -11.23 21.67 -42.13
C VAL A 538 -12.63 22.06 -41.62
N LYS A 539 -13.57 22.31 -42.54
CA LYS A 539 -14.95 22.69 -42.20
C LYS A 539 -15.57 21.74 -41.18
N GLY A 540 -16.12 22.32 -40.11
CA GLY A 540 -16.77 21.58 -39.03
C GLY A 540 -15.84 21.19 -37.87
N ALA A 541 -14.53 21.45 -37.96
CA ALA A 541 -13.56 21.24 -36.88
C ALA A 541 -13.29 22.51 -36.03
N TYR A 542 -13.79 23.67 -36.46
CA TYR A 542 -13.59 24.96 -35.79
C TYR A 542 -14.88 25.77 -35.66
N GLN A 543 -14.88 26.73 -34.73
CA GLN A 543 -15.82 27.84 -34.62
C GLN A 543 -15.07 29.14 -34.91
N ASP A 544 -15.66 30.11 -35.61
CA ASP A 544 -15.03 31.40 -35.91
C ASP A 544 -15.81 32.60 -35.38
N LEU A 545 -15.08 33.70 -35.19
CA LEU A 545 -15.64 35.00 -34.84
C LEU A 545 -14.87 36.12 -35.55
N ILE A 546 -15.59 37.03 -36.18
CA ILE A 546 -15.05 38.15 -36.96
C ILE A 546 -15.20 39.45 -36.14
N LEU A 547 -14.09 40.01 -35.64
CA LEU A 547 -14.11 41.14 -34.69
C LEU A 547 -14.71 42.43 -35.27
N HIS A 548 -14.53 42.68 -36.57
CA HIS A 548 -15.00 43.90 -37.23
C HIS A 548 -16.47 43.82 -37.70
N GLU A 549 -17.14 42.69 -37.47
CA GLU A 549 -18.57 42.49 -37.73
C GLU A 549 -19.40 42.45 -36.44
N MET A 550 -18.79 42.76 -35.29
CA MET A 550 -19.47 42.82 -34.00
C MET A 550 -20.50 43.97 -33.96
N SER A 551 -21.58 43.78 -33.19
CA SER A 551 -22.69 44.74 -33.15
C SER A 551 -22.23 46.13 -32.68
N ALA A 552 -22.80 47.19 -33.28
CA ALA A 552 -22.43 48.57 -32.96
C ALA A 552 -22.57 48.90 -31.46
N GLN A 553 -23.51 48.27 -30.77
CA GLN A 553 -23.76 48.45 -29.34
C GLN A 553 -22.61 47.90 -28.46
N ILE A 554 -22.01 46.76 -28.85
CA ILE A 554 -20.87 46.16 -28.13
C ILE A 554 -19.61 47.00 -28.37
N VAL A 555 -19.41 47.45 -29.62
CA VAL A 555 -18.29 48.30 -30.01
C VAL A 555 -18.34 49.65 -29.27
N GLU A 556 -19.52 50.27 -29.16
CA GLU A 556 -19.71 51.56 -28.47
C GLU A 556 -19.46 51.45 -26.96
N HIS A 557 -19.91 50.35 -26.33
CA HIS A 557 -19.60 50.06 -24.92
C HIS A 557 -18.09 49.90 -24.69
N ASP A 558 -17.40 49.12 -25.53
CA ASP A 558 -15.96 48.88 -25.39
C ASP A 558 -15.11 50.13 -25.65
N ILE A 559 -15.48 50.96 -26.63
CA ILE A 559 -14.85 52.27 -26.86
C ILE A 559 -15.06 53.18 -25.65
N SER A 560 -16.27 53.22 -25.09
CA SER A 560 -16.59 54.03 -23.90
C SER A 560 -15.79 53.58 -22.68
N ALA A 561 -15.68 52.27 -22.45
CA ALA A 561 -14.91 51.69 -21.36
C ALA A 561 -13.39 51.93 -21.53
N PHE A 562 -12.86 51.81 -22.75
CA PHE A 562 -11.47 52.12 -23.07
C PHE A 562 -11.15 53.60 -22.81
N LEU A 563 -11.97 54.51 -23.36
CA LEU A 563 -11.81 55.96 -23.17
C LEU A 563 -11.88 56.35 -21.69
N ALA A 564 -12.84 55.80 -20.93
CA ALA A 564 -12.98 56.07 -19.50
C ALA A 564 -11.74 55.65 -18.69
N ASN A 565 -11.00 54.63 -19.16
CA ASN A 565 -9.79 54.17 -18.50
C ASN A 565 -8.55 54.98 -18.93
N GLU A 566 -8.41 55.33 -20.21
CA GLU A 566 -7.35 56.22 -20.70
C GLU A 566 -7.45 57.62 -20.08
N PHE A 567 -8.66 58.19 -19.93
CA PHE A 567 -8.86 59.48 -19.27
C PHE A 567 -8.66 59.46 -17.74
N ARG A 568 -8.43 58.29 -17.12
CA ARG A 568 -8.01 58.17 -15.71
C ARG A 568 -6.49 58.13 -15.52
N ARG A 569 -5.70 57.97 -16.60
CA ARG A 569 -4.23 57.98 -16.51
C ARG A 569 -3.73 59.43 -16.47
N PRO A 570 -3.00 59.87 -15.43
CA PRO A 570 -2.45 61.21 -15.39
C PRO A 570 -1.38 61.39 -16.49
N GLN A 571 -1.48 62.45 -17.29
CA GLN A 571 -0.43 62.85 -18.24
C GLN A 571 0.85 63.16 -17.47
N ILE A 572 1.92 62.39 -17.72
CA ILE A 572 3.25 62.68 -17.18
C ILE A 572 3.86 63.81 -18.02
N ASP A 573 3.99 64.96 -17.37
CA ASP A 573 4.52 66.20 -17.91
C ASP A 573 6.03 66.07 -18.21
N VAL A 574 6.41 66.21 -19.48
CA VAL A 574 7.80 66.21 -19.94
C VAL A 574 8.38 67.60 -19.72
N THR A 575 8.77 67.95 -18.49
CA THR A 575 9.78 69.00 -18.22
C THR A 575 10.24 69.00 -16.76
N LYS A 576 11.50 68.59 -16.55
CA LYS A 576 12.48 68.90 -15.47
C LYS A 576 13.33 67.63 -15.25
N GLY A 577 14.61 67.55 -15.59
CA GLY A 577 15.63 68.58 -15.50
C GLY A 577 16.48 68.33 -14.24
N GLN A 578 17.39 67.36 -14.36
CA GLN A 578 18.69 67.18 -13.67
C GLN A 578 18.93 67.62 -12.21
N THR A 579 19.64 66.72 -11.50
CA THR A 579 20.43 66.82 -10.23
C THR A 579 19.79 66.08 -9.05
N GLY A 580 20.45 65.26 -8.24
CA GLY A 580 21.81 64.73 -8.18
C GLY A 580 21.90 63.68 -7.04
N GLU A 581 22.96 62.88 -7.08
CA GLU A 581 23.59 62.16 -5.94
C GLU A 581 22.90 60.99 -5.20
N LYS A 582 23.39 59.79 -5.55
CA LYS A 582 24.07 58.77 -4.71
C LYS A 582 23.74 58.62 -3.20
N ARG A 583 23.34 57.37 -2.91
CA ARG A 583 23.90 56.41 -1.91
C ARG A 583 23.26 56.29 -0.50
N PRO A 584 23.42 55.12 0.15
CA PRO A 584 22.36 54.32 0.77
C PRO A 584 22.53 54.15 2.28
N ASP A 585 21.59 53.45 2.92
CA ASP A 585 21.69 52.67 4.18
C ASP A 585 20.23 52.45 4.67
N GLN A 586 19.80 51.42 5.42
CA GLN A 586 20.28 50.14 5.90
C GLN A 586 19.12 49.55 6.76
N TYR A 587 19.05 48.22 6.84
CA TYR A 587 18.46 47.39 7.91
C TYR A 587 16.98 47.60 8.36
N LEU A 588 16.12 46.64 8.02
CA LEU A 588 15.65 45.58 8.93
C LEU A 588 14.94 44.45 8.17
#